data_AF-A0A0Q4SEY0-F1
#
_entry.id   AF-A0A0Q4SEY0-F1
#
_cell.length_a   1.000
_cell.length_b   1.000
_cell.length_c   1.000
_cell.angle_alpha   90.00
_cell.angle_beta   90.00
_cell.angle_gamma   90.00
#
_symmetry.space_group_name_H-M   'P 1'
#
loop_
_entity.id
_entity.type
_entity.pdbx_description
1 polymer ?
#
loop_
_entity_poly.entity_id
_entity_poly.type
_entity_poly.pdbx_seq_one_letter_code
_entity_poly.pdbx_strand_id
1 'polypeptide(L)'
;MDGDHIVYSEDGEVFKAFLNSNWYDTTSPYLYCVSELKSIRSKINNNEKFKIESNGKIYHITTNLEFKTWIENVFYGGFEKHVFID
;
A
#
# COMPACT_ATOMS: atom_id res chain seq x y z
N MET A 1 2.36 6.67 -15.16
CA MET A 1 3.00 5.59 -14.39
C MET A 1 1.94 4.54 -14.22
N ASP A 2 2.01 3.47 -14.99
CA ASP A 2 1.07 2.36 -14.89
C ASP A 2 1.53 1.48 -13.72
N GLY A 3 1.09 1.83 -12.51
CA GLY A 3 1.26 0.97 -11.35
C GLY A 3 0.19 -0.11 -11.37
N ASP A 4 0.56 -1.34 -11.00
CA ASP A 4 -0.39 -2.46 -10.86
C ASP A 4 -1.37 -2.24 -9.69
N HIS A 5 -0.99 -1.35 -8.77
CA HIS A 5 -1.78 -0.95 -7.61
C HIS A 5 -1.81 0.56 -7.46
N ILE A 6 -2.97 1.18 -7.63
CA ILE A 6 -3.17 2.63 -7.55
C ILE A 6 -3.95 2.95 -6.28
N VAL A 7 -3.39 3.80 -5.43
CA VAL A 7 -3.99 4.29 -4.20
C VAL A 7 -4.53 5.69 -4.45
N TYR A 8 -5.82 5.87 -4.24
CA TYR A 8 -6.52 7.14 -4.35
C TYR A 8 -6.87 7.68 -2.97
N SER A 9 -6.75 8.99 -2.80
CA SER A 9 -7.32 9.70 -1.65
C SER A 9 -8.86 9.66 -1.69
N GLU A 10 -9.51 10.07 -0.60
CA GLU A 10 -10.97 10.17 -0.52
C GLU A 10 -11.55 11.13 -1.57
N ASP A 11 -10.78 12.15 -1.97
CA ASP A 11 -11.15 13.11 -3.02
C ASP A 11 -11.02 12.54 -4.45
N GLY A 12 -10.53 11.31 -4.59
CA GLY A 12 -10.37 10.62 -5.87
C GLY A 12 -9.06 10.95 -6.60
N GLU A 13 -8.18 11.74 -5.99
CA GLU A 13 -6.85 12.00 -6.55
C GLU A 13 -5.91 10.80 -6.35
N VAL A 14 -5.03 10.56 -7.33
CA VAL A 14 -4.00 9.53 -7.19
C VAL A 14 -3.00 9.97 -6.13
N PHE A 15 -2.97 9.26 -5.02
CA PHE A 15 -2.04 9.50 -3.92
C PHE A 15 -0.71 8.78 -4.14
N LYS A 16 -0.75 7.48 -4.47
CA LYS A 16 0.43 6.62 -4.70
C LYS A 16 0.14 5.55 -5.73
N ALA A 17 1.20 5.02 -6.33
CA ALA A 17 1.14 3.84 -7.20
C ALA A 17 2.28 2.88 -6.86
N PHE A 18 1.97 1.58 -6.82
CA PHE A 18 2.92 0.50 -6.59
C PHE A 18 2.96 -0.44 -7.79
N LEU A 19 4.13 -1.02 -8.01
CA LEU A 19 4.35 -2.06 -9.01
C LEU A 19 4.08 -3.44 -8.40
N ASN A 20 4.03 -4.47 -9.24
CA ASN A 20 3.99 -5.85 -8.78
C ASN A 20 5.15 -6.17 -7.82
N SER A 21 4.92 -7.09 -6.87
CA SER A 21 5.88 -7.51 -5.84
C SER A 21 7.25 -7.89 -6.39
N ASN A 22 7.31 -8.45 -7.60
CA ASN A 22 8.56 -8.86 -8.26
C ASN A 22 9.54 -7.71 -8.50
N TRP A 23 9.07 -6.45 -8.52
CA TRP A 23 9.93 -5.27 -8.66
C TRP A 23 10.69 -4.90 -7.39
N TYR A 24 10.36 -5.53 -6.26
CA TYR A 24 10.94 -5.24 -4.95
C TYR A 24 11.86 -6.37 -4.46
N ASP A 25 12.45 -7.12 -5.39
CA ASP A 25 13.33 -8.26 -5.15
C ASP A 25 14.74 -7.87 -4.65
N THR A 26 15.10 -6.59 -4.74
CA THR A 26 16.36 -6.03 -4.25
C THR A 26 16.14 -5.08 -3.08
N THR A 27 17.17 -4.94 -2.23
CA THR A 27 17.06 -4.21 -0.94
C THR A 27 16.60 -2.77 -1.09
N SER A 28 17.10 -2.01 -2.07
CA SER A 28 16.74 -0.60 -2.22
C SER A 28 15.28 -0.39 -2.66
N PRO A 29 14.77 -1.05 -3.70
CA PRO A 29 13.35 -1.05 -4.04
C PRO A 29 12.45 -1.53 -2.90
N TYR A 30 12.85 -2.57 -2.19
CA TYR A 30 12.13 -3.08 -1.02
C TYR A 30 11.95 -1.99 0.06
N LEU A 31 13.04 -1.35 0.48
CA LEU A 31 13.00 -0.31 1.51
C LEU A 31 12.20 0.92 1.08
N TYR A 32 12.28 1.29 -0.20
CA TYR A 32 11.46 2.36 -0.77
C TYR A 32 9.97 2.02 -0.66
N CYS A 33 9.56 0.83 -1.09
CA CYS A 33 8.17 0.39 -0.99
C CYS A 33 7.67 0.38 0.47
N VAL A 34 8.47 -0.15 1.41
CA VAL A 34 8.14 -0.10 2.84
C VAL A 34 7.94 1.34 3.34
N SER A 35 8.80 2.28 2.95
CA SER A 35 8.67 3.70 3.32
C SER A 35 7.36 4.31 2.81
N GLU A 36 7.01 4.04 1.55
CA GLU A 36 5.77 4.53 0.95
C GLU A 36 4.53 3.92 1.61
N LEU A 37 4.56 2.62 1.93
CA LEU A 37 3.50 1.94 2.69
C LEU A 37 3.37 2.50 4.11
N LYS A 38 4.48 2.84 4.78
CA LYS A 38 4.46 3.53 6.09
C LYS A 38 3.82 4.91 6.01
N SER A 39 4.05 5.65 4.92
CA SER A 39 3.39 6.94 4.70
C SER A 39 1.87 6.79 4.63
N ILE A 40 1.37 5.78 3.92
CA ILE A 40 -0.07 5.47 3.87
C ILE A 40 -0.58 5.09 5.27
N ARG A 41 0.09 4.17 5.99
CA ARG A 41 -0.26 3.79 7.38
C ARG A 41 -0.39 5.01 8.28
N SER A 42 0.56 5.94 8.23
CA SER A 42 0.52 7.17 9.03
C SER A 42 -0.70 8.03 8.73
N LYS A 43 -1.17 8.05 7.48
CA LYS A 43 -2.37 8.79 7.10
C LYS A 43 -3.65 8.11 7.58
N ILE A 44 -3.74 6.78 7.52
CA ILE A 44 -4.90 6.07 8.10
C ILE A 44 -4.91 6.20 9.64
N ASN A 45 -3.74 6.24 10.31
CA ASN A 45 -3.66 6.58 11.74
C ASN A 45 -4.24 7.97 12.05
N ASN A 46 -4.21 8.89 11.08
CA ASN A 46 -4.80 10.22 11.17
C ASN A 46 -6.25 10.26 10.63
N ASN A 47 -6.91 9.09 10.53
CA ASN A 47 -8.28 8.91 10.03
C ASN A 47 -8.51 9.21 8.53
N GLU A 48 -7.44 9.29 7.72
CA GLU A 48 -7.60 9.34 6.26
C GLU A 48 -8.04 7.96 5.72
N LYS A 49 -8.89 7.98 4.68
CA LYS A 49 -9.37 6.78 4.00
C LYS A 49 -8.83 6.73 2.57
N PHE A 50 -8.66 5.52 2.06
CA PHE A 50 -8.12 5.29 0.73
C PHE A 50 -9.00 4.34 -0.07
N LYS A 51 -9.07 4.57 -1.37
CA LYS A 51 -9.53 3.57 -2.34
C LYS A 51 -8.29 3.00 -3.02
N ILE A 52 -8.15 1.68 -3.10
CA ILE A 52 -7.05 1.04 -3.82
C ILE A 52 -7.62 0.23 -4.98
N GLU A 53 -7.16 0.52 -6.20
CA GLU A 53 -7.37 -0.32 -7.37
C GLU A 53 -6.16 -1.22 -7.56
N SER A 54 -6.36 -2.53 -7.56
CA SER A 54 -5.25 -3.49 -7.55
C SER A 54 -5.70 -4.78 -8.22
N ASN A 55 -4.98 -5.22 -9.26
CA ASN A 55 -5.27 -6.45 -10.00
C ASN A 55 -6.76 -6.57 -10.45
N GLY A 56 -7.34 -5.46 -10.91
CA GLY A 56 -8.74 -5.40 -11.36
C GLY A 56 -9.78 -5.43 -10.23
N LYS A 57 -9.36 -5.31 -8.96
CA LYS A 57 -10.26 -5.23 -7.79
C LYS A 57 -10.15 -3.86 -7.13
N ILE A 58 -11.23 -3.46 -6.47
CA ILE A 58 -11.30 -2.22 -5.67
C ILE A 58 -11.37 -2.58 -4.19
N TYR A 59 -10.51 -1.95 -3.40
CA TYR A 59 -10.45 -2.07 -1.95
C TYR A 59 -10.74 -0.71 -1.31
N HIS A 60 -11.58 -0.69 -0.29
CA HIS A 60 -11.79 0.51 0.54
C HIS A 60 -11.04 0.28 1.85
N ILE A 61 -10.06 1.14 2.11
CA ILE A 61 -9.18 1.04 3.27
C ILE A 61 -9.53 2.17 4.23
N THR A 62 -10.13 1.79 5.34
CA THR A 62 -10.55 2.67 6.43
C THR A 62 -9.82 2.37 7.74
N THR A 63 -9.19 1.20 7.83
CA THR A 63 -8.48 0.72 9.02
C THR A 63 -7.11 0.15 8.66
N ASN A 64 -6.21 0.14 9.65
CA ASN A 64 -4.92 -0.54 9.54
C ASN A 64 -5.05 -2.05 9.29
N LEU A 65 -6.13 -2.68 9.77
CA LEU A 65 -6.35 -4.11 9.55
C LEU A 65 -6.62 -4.38 8.07
N GLU A 66 -7.50 -3.61 7.45
CA GLU A 66 -7.78 -3.70 6.00
C GLU A 66 -6.52 -3.42 5.18
N PHE A 67 -5.75 -2.39 5.56
CA PHE A 67 -4.51 -2.05 4.88
C PHE A 67 -3.47 -3.17 4.98
N LYS A 68 -3.33 -3.77 6.16
CA LYS A 68 -2.45 -4.92 6.40
C LYS A 68 -2.84 -6.10 5.52
N THR A 69 -4.13 -6.46 5.51
CA THR A 69 -4.63 -7.56 4.68
C THR A 69 -4.42 -7.29 3.20
N TRP A 70 -4.54 -6.05 2.73
CA TRP A 70 -4.21 -5.70 1.36
C TRP A 70 -2.72 -5.91 1.04
N ILE A 71 -1.81 -5.45 1.91
CA ILE A 71 -0.36 -5.65 1.76
C ILE A 71 -0.02 -7.14 1.68
N GLU A 72 -0.55 -7.95 2.60
CA GLU A 72 -0.28 -9.39 2.64
C GLU A 72 -0.70 -10.09 1.33
N ASN A 73 -1.86 -9.71 0.79
CA ASN A 73 -2.39 -10.29 -0.45
C ASN A 73 -1.62 -9.84 -1.71
N VAL A 74 -1.17 -8.59 -1.75
CA VAL A 74 -0.51 -8.01 -2.93
C VAL A 74 0.97 -8.35 -2.98
N PHE A 75 1.66 -8.29 -1.85
CA PHE A 75 3.10 -8.50 -1.79
C PHE A 75 3.51 -9.92 -1.38
N TYR A 76 2.54 -10.86 -1.33
CA TYR A 76 2.75 -12.24 -0.89
C TYR A 76 3.34 -12.37 0.52
N GLY A 77 3.08 -11.38 1.38
CA GLY A 77 3.55 -11.32 2.76
C GLY A 77 4.99 -10.80 2.93
N GLY A 78 5.40 -10.59 4.18
CA GLY A 78 6.71 -10.08 4.57
C GLY A 78 6.75 -8.55 4.73
N PHE A 79 6.14 -7.79 3.81
CA PHE A 79 6.13 -6.32 3.89
C PHE A 79 5.40 -5.79 5.12
N GLU A 80 4.28 -6.41 5.50
CA GLU A 80 3.47 -6.02 6.64
C GLU A 80 4.28 -6.01 7.95
N LYS A 81 5.26 -6.91 8.10
CA LYS A 81 6.10 -6.99 9.30
C LYS A 81 6.94 -5.73 9.50
N HIS A 82 7.33 -5.07 8.41
CA HIS A 82 8.16 -3.88 8.46
C HIS A 82 7.33 -2.59 8.39
N VAL A 83 6.14 -2.63 7.80
CA VAL A 83 5.21 -1.49 7.77
C VAL A 83 4.54 -1.27 9.12
N PHE A 84 4.20 -2.35 9.83
CA PHE A 84 3.49 -2.32 11.11
C PHE A 84 4.37 -2.53 12.34
N ILE A 85 5.71 -2.49 12.19
CA ILE A 85 6.63 -2.36 13.33
C ILE A 85 6.60 -0.92 13.84
N ASP A 86 6.74 -0.75 15.16
CA ASP A 86 6.80 0.54 15.83
C ASP A 86 8.19 1.18 15.73
#